data_AF-G0TYV7-F1
#
_entry.id   AF-G0TYV7-F1
#
_cell.length_a   1.000
_cell.length_b   1.000
_cell.length_c   1.000
_cell.angle_alpha   90.00
_cell.angle_beta   90.00
_cell.angle_gamma   90.00
#
_symmetry.space_group_name_H-M   'P 1'
#
loop_
_entity.id
_entity.type
_entity.pdbx_description
1 polymer ?
#
loop_
_entity_poly.entity_id
_entity_poly.type
_entity_poly.pdbx_seq_one_letter_code
_entity_poly.pdbx_strand_id
1 'polypeptide(L)'
;MFRVTGVGWMRLPKARRPRERPWEIFNSRDFGFSEGSQNYSMWFLTASTCAALLFFEVYQQMQRVLARGDSCPACEAAREHYRQRLACKEYEMQEVRRVG
;
A
#
# COMPACT_ATOMS: atom_id res chain seq x y z
N MET A 1 47.08 -34.93 36.10
CA MET A 1 48.04 -33.81 36.05
C MET A 1 47.50 -32.79 35.04
N PHE A 2 47.00 -31.65 35.52
CA PHE A 2 46.31 -30.66 34.69
C PHE A 2 47.30 -29.92 33.78
N ARG A 3 47.04 -29.93 32.46
CA ARG A 3 47.78 -29.16 31.46
C ARG A 3 47.40 -27.68 31.59
N VAL A 4 48.36 -26.86 31.99
CA VAL A 4 48.24 -25.40 32.06
C VAL A 4 48.13 -24.85 30.63
N THR A 5 46.97 -24.35 30.25
CA THR A 5 46.77 -23.57 29.02
C THR A 5 47.32 -22.16 29.25
N GLY A 6 48.47 -21.86 28.63
CA GLY A 6 49.04 -20.53 28.64
C GLY A 6 48.09 -19.51 27.99
N VAL A 7 47.73 -18.47 28.75
CA VAL A 7 46.95 -17.34 28.27
C VAL A 7 47.79 -16.59 27.24
N GLY A 8 47.43 -16.67 25.96
CA GLY A 8 48.04 -15.87 24.91
C GLY A 8 47.65 -14.41 25.10
N TRP A 9 48.62 -13.55 25.43
CA TRP A 9 48.41 -12.11 25.57
C TRP A 9 48.15 -11.51 24.17
N MET A 10 46.89 -11.30 23.81
CA MET A 10 46.54 -10.46 22.66
C MET A 10 46.98 -9.02 22.95
N ARG A 11 47.89 -8.48 22.12
CA ARG A 11 48.21 -7.05 22.13
C ARG A 11 47.01 -6.28 21.60
N LEU A 12 46.21 -5.69 22.49
CA LEU A 12 45.23 -4.68 22.09
C LEU A 12 45.98 -3.49 21.46
N PRO A 13 45.52 -2.95 20.32
CA PRO A 13 46.09 -1.73 19.77
C PRO A 13 46.01 -0.65 20.84
N LYS A 14 47.14 0.03 21.11
CA LYS A 14 47.19 1.14 22.07
C LYS A 14 46.03 2.08 21.74
N ALA A 15 45.09 2.21 22.67
CA ALA A 15 44.10 3.27 22.62
C ALA A 15 44.88 4.59 22.63
N ARG A 16 45.10 5.17 21.45
CA ARG A 16 45.53 6.56 21.34
C ARG A 16 44.46 7.33 22.08
N ARG A 17 44.83 8.05 23.15
CA ARG A 17 43.93 8.99 23.81
C ARG A 17 43.26 9.82 22.71
N PRO A 18 41.92 9.86 22.59
CA PRO A 18 41.27 10.71 21.61
C PRO A 18 41.71 12.14 21.94
N ARG A 19 42.50 12.76 21.06
CA ARG A 19 42.73 14.21 21.08
C ARG A 19 41.54 14.97 20.49
N GLU A 20 40.54 14.23 20.04
CA GLU A 20 39.36 14.71 19.38
C GLU A 20 38.23 14.80 20.40
N ARG A 21 37.50 15.91 20.33
CA ARG A 21 36.43 16.23 21.28
C ARG A 21 35.32 15.19 21.12
N PRO A 22 34.55 14.83 22.16
CA PRO A 22 33.60 13.70 22.10
C PRO A 22 32.56 13.79 20.97
N TRP A 23 32.28 15.01 20.48
CA TRP A 23 31.38 15.26 19.36
C TRP A 23 32.04 15.09 17.97
N GLU A 24 33.37 15.03 17.88
CA GLU A 24 34.11 14.76 16.64
C GLU A 24 34.13 13.26 16.29
N ILE A 25 33.88 12.38 17.27
CA ILE A 25 33.72 10.94 17.04
C ILE A 25 32.43 10.63 16.25
N PHE A 26 31.46 11.54 16.30
CA PHE A 26 30.23 11.50 15.50
C PHE A 26 30.32 12.35 14.23
N ASN A 27 31.53 12.59 13.71
CA ASN A 27 31.66 13.16 12.38
C ASN A 27 31.44 12.02 11.37
N SER A 28 30.20 11.91 10.86
CA SER A 28 29.76 10.92 9.87
C SER A 28 30.60 10.84 8.60
N ARG A 29 31.47 11.84 8.41
CA ARG A 29 32.46 11.93 7.35
C ARG A 29 33.53 10.83 7.38
N ASP A 30 33.94 10.32 8.55
CA ASP A 30 35.03 9.34 8.67
C ASP A 30 34.56 7.89 8.75
N PHE A 31 33.29 7.66 9.09
CA PHE A 31 32.71 6.32 9.17
C PHE A 31 32.14 5.80 7.85
N GLY A 32 32.27 6.57 6.75
CA GLY A 32 31.66 6.21 5.46
C GLY A 32 30.14 6.03 5.56
N PHE A 33 29.52 6.45 6.67
CA PHE A 33 28.10 6.59 6.79
C PHE A 33 27.76 7.84 5.99
N SER A 34 27.51 7.64 4.69
CA SER A 34 26.52 8.41 3.97
C SER A 34 25.20 8.28 4.73
N GLU A 35 25.07 9.10 5.77
CA GLU A 35 23.87 9.25 6.58
C GLU A 35 22.69 9.53 5.65
N GLY A 36 21.78 8.56 5.58
CA GLY A 36 20.40 8.78 5.19
C GLY A 36 20.12 8.88 3.70
N SER A 37 19.29 7.95 3.22
CA SER A 37 18.34 8.12 2.09
C SER A 37 18.70 7.68 0.67
N GLN A 38 19.93 7.27 0.34
CA GLN A 38 20.29 6.99 -1.07
C GLN A 38 20.10 5.55 -1.56
N ASN A 39 19.26 4.72 -0.93
CA ASN A 39 18.90 3.43 -1.52
C ASN A 39 17.73 3.61 -2.49
N TYR A 40 17.94 4.43 -3.52
CA TYR A 40 16.94 4.71 -4.57
C TYR A 40 16.42 3.44 -5.22
N SER A 41 17.25 2.41 -5.32
CA SER A 41 16.89 1.06 -5.77
C SER A 41 15.82 0.42 -4.88
N MET A 42 15.98 0.49 -3.56
CA MET A 42 14.99 -0.01 -2.59
C MET A 42 13.67 0.76 -2.73
N TRP A 43 13.72 2.09 -2.75
CA TRP A 43 12.52 2.92 -2.89
C TRP A 43 11.81 2.71 -4.23
N PHE A 44 12.57 2.55 -5.30
CA PHE A 44 12.03 2.24 -6.62
C PHE A 44 11.39 0.85 -6.66
N LEU A 45 12.03 -0.15 -6.03
CA LEU A 45 11.48 -1.49 -5.91
C LEU A 45 10.20 -1.50 -5.06
N THR A 46 10.16 -0.74 -3.96
CA THR A 46 8.96 -0.60 -3.14
C THR A 46 7.85 0.14 -3.90
N ALA A 47 8.17 1.24 -4.59
CA ALA A 47 7.19 1.98 -5.37
C ALA A 47 6.62 1.13 -6.51
N SER A 48 7.46 0.39 -7.24
CA SER A 48 7.03 -0.49 -8.33
C SER A 48 6.17 -1.65 -7.84
N THR A 49 6.52 -2.26 -6.71
CA THR A 49 5.70 -3.33 -6.11
C THR A 49 4.34 -2.80 -5.66
N CYS A 50 4.29 -1.65 -4.98
CA CYS A 50 3.02 -1.00 -4.62
C CYS A 50 2.18 -0.64 -5.85
N ALA A 51 2.79 -0.10 -6.91
CA ALA A 51 2.10 0.23 -8.14
C ALA A 51 1.52 -1.02 -8.82
N ALA A 52 2.29 -2.12 -8.89
CA ALA A 52 1.83 -3.37 -9.46
C ALA A 52 0.60 -3.94 -8.72
N LEU A 53 0.61 -3.88 -7.38
CA LEU A 53 -0.53 -4.29 -6.56
C LEU A 53 -1.76 -3.41 -6.81
N LEU A 54 -1.58 -2.09 -6.88
CA LEU A 54 -2.67 -1.16 -7.23
C LEU A 54 -3.25 -1.44 -8.62
N PHE A 55 -2.41 -1.64 -9.62
CA PHE A 55 -2.87 -1.98 -10.97
C PHE A 55 -3.65 -3.30 -10.99
N PHE A 56 -3.20 -4.28 -10.22
CA PHE A 56 -3.89 -5.56 -10.10
C PHE A 56 -5.28 -5.40 -9.46
N GLU A 57 -5.41 -4.59 -8.42
CA GLU A 57 -6.71 -4.29 -7.80
C GLU A 57 -7.64 -3.56 -8.78
N VAL A 58 -7.13 -2.53 -9.47
CA VAL A 58 -7.91 -1.78 -10.48
C VAL A 58 -8.37 -2.73 -11.59
N TYR A 59 -7.49 -3.60 -12.08
CA TYR A 59 -7.84 -4.59 -13.08
C TYR A 59 -8.96 -5.53 -12.59
N GLN A 60 -8.86 -6.06 -11.37
CA GLN A 60 -9.91 -6.89 -10.79
C GLN A 60 -11.24 -6.15 -10.65
N GLN A 61 -11.21 -4.90 -10.18
CA GLN A 61 -12.43 -4.09 -10.06
C GLN A 61 -13.04 -3.81 -11.43
N MET A 62 -12.22 -3.53 -12.44
CA MET A 62 -12.69 -3.31 -13.80
C MET A 62 -13.29 -4.59 -14.40
N GLN A 63 -12.66 -5.75 -14.20
CA GLN A 63 -13.25 -7.03 -14.58
C GLN A 63 -14.59 -7.28 -13.88
N ARG A 64 -14.73 -6.95 -12.60
CA ARG A 64 -16.02 -7.02 -11.89
C ARG A 64 -17.07 -6.08 -12.48
N VAL A 65 -16.69 -4.86 -12.85
CA VAL A 65 -17.60 -3.90 -13.49
C VAL A 65 -18.03 -4.40 -14.87
N LEU A 66 -17.10 -4.90 -15.68
CA LEU A 66 -17.40 -5.46 -17.00
C LEU A 66 -18.24 -6.73 -16.91
N ALA A 67 -17.93 -7.62 -15.97
CA ALA A 67 -18.69 -8.85 -15.73
C ALA A 67 -20.09 -8.60 -15.16
N ARG A 68 -20.29 -7.50 -14.43
CA ARG A 68 -21.63 -7.05 -14.03
C ARG A 68 -22.47 -6.63 -15.23
N GLY A 69 -21.84 -6.07 -16.28
CA GLY A 69 -22.47 -5.72 -17.55
C GLY A 69 -23.62 -4.73 -17.39
N ASP A 70 -23.37 -3.42 -17.50
CA ASP A 70 -24.35 -2.31 -17.55
C ASP A 70 -25.51 -2.29 -16.53
N SER A 71 -25.58 -3.20 -15.57
CA SER A 71 -26.49 -3.17 -14.44
C SER A 71 -25.80 -2.51 -13.25
N CYS A 72 -25.64 -1.19 -13.32
CA CYS A 72 -25.44 -0.45 -12.09
C CYS A 72 -26.68 -0.68 -11.20
N PRO A 73 -26.52 -1.07 -9.92
CA PRO A 73 -27.66 -1.31 -9.03
C PRO A 73 -28.53 -0.05 -8.86
N ALA A 74 -27.94 1.15 -8.98
CA ALA A 74 -28.71 2.39 -9.01
C ALA A 74 -29.55 2.53 -10.30
N CYS A 75 -29.02 2.09 -11.44
CA CYS A 75 -29.75 2.08 -12.71
C CYS A 75 -30.85 1.02 -12.74
N GLU A 76 -30.62 -0.15 -12.13
CA GLU A 76 -31.66 -1.18 -11.96
C GLU A 76 -32.77 -0.70 -11.02
N ALA A 77 -32.42 -0.14 -9.87
CA ALA A 77 -33.40 0.43 -8.94
C ALA A 77 -34.22 1.56 -9.58
N ALA A 78 -33.58 2.42 -10.39
CA ALA A 78 -34.28 3.46 -11.15
C ALA A 78 -35.23 2.87 -12.21
N ARG A 79 -34.82 1.81 -12.90
CA ARG A 79 -35.68 1.08 -13.86
C ARG A 79 -36.88 0.42 -13.18
N GLU A 80 -36.67 -0.23 -12.04
CA GLU A 80 -37.74 -0.87 -11.27
C GLU A 80 -38.75 0.16 -10.75
N HIS A 81 -38.27 1.25 -10.19
CA HIS A 81 -39.14 2.33 -9.72
C HIS A 81 -39.92 2.99 -10.89
N TYR A 82 -39.32 3.13 -12.07
CA TYR A 82 -40.03 3.60 -13.26
C TYR A 82 -41.11 2.60 -13.74
N ARG A 83 -40.79 1.29 -13.74
CA ARG A 83 -41.77 0.23 -14.06
C ARG A 83 -42.96 0.24 -13.11
N GLN A 84 -42.73 0.42 -11.81
CA GLN A 84 -43.79 0.53 -10.81
C GLN A 84 -44.69 1.74 -11.07
N ARG A 85 -44.10 2.91 -11.38
CA ARG A 85 -44.88 4.12 -11.72
C ARG A 85 -45.75 3.93 -12.96
N LEU A 86 -45.22 3.25 -13.98
CA LEU A 86 -46.01 2.92 -15.18
C LEU A 86 -47.17 1.99 -14.86
N ALA A 87 -46.93 0.92 -14.09
CA ALA A 87 -47.99 -0.01 -13.68
C ALA A 87 -49.11 0.70 -12.88
N CYS A 88 -48.76 1.60 -11.97
CA CYS A 88 -49.75 2.41 -11.25
C CYS A 88 -50.56 3.32 -12.19
N LYS A 89 -49.90 4.00 -13.14
CA LYS A 89 -50.61 4.84 -14.12
C LYS A 89 -51.52 4.03 -15.05
N GLU A 90 -51.07 2.86 -15.49
CA GLU A 90 -51.89 1.97 -16.32
C GLU A 90 -53.15 1.52 -15.57
N TYR A 91 -53.01 1.22 -14.27
CA TYR A 91 -54.14 0.90 -13.40
C TYR A 91 -55.11 2.08 -13.27
N GLU A 92 -54.61 3.29 -12.95
CA GLU A 92 -55.43 4.51 -12.86
C GLU A 92 -56.19 4.79 -14.18
N MET A 93 -55.52 4.65 -15.33
CA MET A 93 -56.16 4.86 -16.63
C MET A 93 -57.22 3.80 -16.94
N GLN A 94 -57.04 2.56 -16.50
CA GLN A 94 -58.05 1.51 -16.62
C GLN A 94 -59.27 1.77 -15.73
N GLU A 95 -59.07 2.29 -14.51
CA GLU A 95 -60.17 2.68 -13.64
C GLU A 95 -60.97 3.85 -14.21
N VAL A 96 -60.29 4.88 -14.72
CA VAL A 96 -60.95 6.04 -15.36
C VAL A 96 -61.80 5.60 -16.56
N ARG A 97 -61.31 4.65 -17.38
CA ARG A 97 -62.10 4.06 -18.49
C ARG A 97 -63.26 3.17 -18.07
N ARG A 98 -63.27 2.64 -16.84
CA ARG A 98 -64.37 1.80 -16.33
C ARG A 98 -65.49 2.61 -15.68
N VAL A 99 -65.16 3.80 -15.16
CA VAL A 99 -66.09 4.67 -14.43
C VAL A 99 -66.72 5.74 -15.35
N GLY A 100 -66.06 6.11 -16.45
CA GLY A 100 -66.61 6.98 -17.50
C GLY A 100 -67.32 6.20 -18.59
#